data_AF-A0A3C0G5R8-F1
#
_entry.id   AF-A0A3C0G5R8-F1
#
_cell.length_a   1.000
_cell.length_b   1.000
_cell.length_c   1.000
_cell.angle_alpha   90.00
_cell.angle_beta   90.00
_cell.angle_gamma   90.00
#
_symmetry.space_group_name_H-M   'P 1'
#
loop_
_entity.id
_entity.type
_entity.pdbx_description
1 polymer ?
#
loop_
_entity_poly.entity_id
_entity_poly.type
_entity_poly.pdbx_seq_one_letter_code
_entity_poly.pdbx_strand_id
1 'polypeptide(L)'
;ATLIGSYGSAMANNQVNAIMLDLDNNQVTFRQADTAKATIDLNTPKGTTYYFYFRNGGASSANDATVNFGASAFTYSIPTGYSKLAQDNITASDQFISALSWIKNRDATDNYMLFDRVRGVTKDLHSNDTTVEVTNENTLKSFLAGGVQIGEDVEVNTASESYVLWNWMMEATGSGSSNEDGSINTTSTLVDTTLGLSISTYTGTGSAATIGHGLGVVPEMIIVKKRAGDSSSSWAIYHKYSDASAPEDKYLLLDTTGAVADLAGMWNDTAPTSSVFSVGDTQSTNQSSHTYVAYCFAPSQFISIGAYEGNGNADGAFAPLLNSLGIPLQPVWALFKNIDNGTSGSAWSQEDTSRSSTNVMDKVLSPDQTLAEGNWGDMDFVTGGIKQRGTNFVVNNNTIIYMAIGTPIIDTSGRIIAGR
;
A
#
# COMPACT_ATOMS: atom_id res chain seq x y z
N ALA A 1 2.75 -38.18 -7.26
CA ALA A 1 2.06 -38.23 -5.96
C ALA A 1 2.19 -39.64 -5.41
N THR A 2 3.13 -39.86 -4.48
CA THR A 2 3.22 -41.12 -3.75
C THR A 2 1.98 -41.18 -2.86
N LEU A 3 1.05 -42.12 -3.14
CA LEU A 3 -0.14 -42.28 -2.33
C LEU A 3 0.27 -42.94 -1.02
N ILE A 4 0.35 -42.16 0.05
CA ILE A 4 0.74 -42.64 1.36
C ILE A 4 -0.47 -43.35 1.99
N GLY A 5 -0.38 -44.67 2.13
CA GLY A 5 -1.46 -45.55 2.58
C GLY A 5 -1.83 -45.39 4.06
N SER A 6 -3.14 -45.33 4.33
CA SER A 6 -3.87 -45.33 5.61
C SER A 6 -3.07 -45.10 6.90
N TYR A 7 -2.99 -43.85 7.35
CA TYR A 7 -2.51 -43.54 8.71
C TYR A 7 -3.63 -43.17 9.70
N GLY A 8 -4.88 -43.02 9.27
CA GLY A 8 -5.99 -42.62 10.13
C GLY A 8 -7.23 -43.50 9.97
N SER A 9 -8.00 -43.65 11.05
CA SER A 9 -9.40 -44.07 10.97
C SER A 9 -10.20 -43.01 10.21
N ALA A 10 -11.35 -43.38 9.62
CA ALA A 10 -12.25 -42.45 8.96
C ALA A 10 -12.48 -41.18 9.81
N MET A 11 -12.47 -40.01 9.19
CA MET A 11 -12.77 -38.76 9.88
C MET A 11 -14.21 -38.79 10.38
N ALA A 12 -14.41 -38.50 11.66
CA ALA A 12 -15.73 -38.45 12.27
C ALA A 12 -16.34 -37.05 12.15
N ASN A 13 -17.67 -36.96 12.22
CA ASN A 13 -18.36 -35.67 12.24
C ASN A 13 -17.90 -34.83 13.45
N ASN A 14 -17.73 -33.53 13.27
CA ASN A 14 -17.24 -32.58 14.28
C ASN A 14 -15.85 -32.91 14.89
N GLN A 15 -15.07 -33.79 14.25
CA GLN A 15 -13.72 -34.10 14.71
C GLN A 15 -12.73 -33.01 14.30
N VAL A 16 -11.93 -32.55 15.27
CA VAL A 16 -10.83 -31.61 15.01
C VAL A 16 -9.53 -32.39 14.79
N ASN A 17 -8.91 -32.15 13.63
CA ASN A 17 -7.66 -32.75 13.20
C ASN A 17 -6.61 -31.64 13.02
N ALA A 18 -5.32 -31.99 13.09
CA ALA A 18 -4.24 -31.03 12.87
C ALA A 18 -3.19 -31.60 11.91
N ILE A 19 -2.60 -30.72 11.12
CA ILE A 19 -1.46 -31.01 10.25
C ILE A 19 -0.33 -30.11 10.71
N MET A 20 0.84 -30.69 10.94
CA MET A 20 2.02 -29.97 11.43
C MET A 20 3.18 -30.20 10.46
N LEU A 21 3.79 -29.11 10.01
CA LEU A 21 4.94 -29.14 9.10
C LEU A 21 6.19 -28.75 9.88
N ASP A 22 7.20 -29.62 9.84
CA ASP A 22 8.52 -29.41 10.43
C ASP A 22 9.55 -29.33 9.31
N LEU A 23 9.99 -28.10 9.00
CA LEU A 23 10.96 -27.86 7.93
C LEU A 23 12.40 -28.14 8.34
N ASP A 24 12.70 -28.20 9.65
CA ASP A 24 14.03 -28.50 10.16
C ASP A 24 14.32 -30.00 10.00
N ASN A 25 13.33 -30.83 10.28
CA ASN A 25 13.40 -32.28 10.13
C ASN A 25 12.84 -32.78 8.79
N ASN A 26 12.32 -31.90 7.94
CA ASN A 26 11.73 -32.24 6.64
C ASN A 26 10.57 -33.26 6.76
N GLN A 27 9.67 -33.03 7.72
CA GLN A 27 8.61 -33.94 8.11
C GLN A 27 7.23 -33.27 8.12
N VAL A 28 6.18 -34.05 7.86
CA VAL A 28 4.80 -33.67 8.13
C VAL A 28 4.16 -34.66 9.09
N THR A 29 3.48 -34.15 10.11
CA THR A 29 2.75 -34.95 11.11
C THR A 29 1.26 -34.70 11.01
N PHE A 30 0.47 -35.77 10.92
CA PHE A 30 -0.99 -35.73 10.95
C PHE A 30 -1.48 -36.17 12.33
N ARG A 31 -2.31 -35.34 12.97
CA ARG A 31 -2.98 -35.63 14.25
C ARG A 31 -4.48 -35.73 14.06
N GLN A 32 -5.09 -36.68 14.75
CA GLN A 32 -6.54 -36.87 14.79
C GLN A 32 -7.01 -36.85 16.23
N ALA A 33 -7.93 -35.93 16.57
CA ALA A 33 -8.39 -35.69 17.94
C ALA A 33 -7.22 -35.58 18.94
N ASP A 34 -6.26 -34.71 18.62
CA ASP A 34 -5.01 -34.46 19.36
C ASP A 34 -4.09 -35.68 19.58
N THR A 35 -4.26 -36.75 18.82
CA THR A 35 -3.33 -37.88 18.84
C THR A 35 -2.57 -37.94 17.53
N ALA A 36 -1.23 -37.97 17.58
CA ALA A 36 -0.40 -38.19 16.39
C ALA A 36 -0.74 -39.55 15.76
N LYS A 37 -0.96 -39.55 14.45
CA LYS A 37 -1.35 -40.72 13.66
C LYS A 37 -0.30 -41.11 12.64
N ALA A 38 0.31 -40.11 12.01
CA ALA A 38 1.36 -40.29 11.03
C ALA A 38 2.43 -39.22 11.22
N THR A 39 3.68 -39.61 11.01
CA THR A 39 4.77 -38.69 10.73
C THR A 39 5.47 -39.21 9.50
N ILE A 40 5.62 -38.34 8.51
CA ILE A 40 6.06 -38.68 7.16
C ILE A 40 7.26 -37.81 6.83
N ASP A 41 8.37 -38.46 6.45
CA ASP A 41 9.52 -37.78 5.85
C ASP A 41 9.15 -37.30 4.45
N LEU A 42 9.21 -35.99 4.24
CA LEU A 42 8.87 -35.34 2.97
C LEU A 42 9.95 -35.59 1.92
N ASN A 43 11.21 -35.77 2.34
CA ASN A 43 12.35 -36.04 1.48
C ASN A 43 12.51 -35.03 0.33
N THR A 44 12.11 -33.77 0.54
CA THR A 44 12.28 -32.71 -0.45
C THR A 44 13.57 -31.92 -0.21
N PRO A 45 14.11 -31.23 -1.23
CA PRO A 45 15.19 -30.27 -1.04
C PRO A 45 14.83 -29.15 -0.04
N LYS A 46 15.86 -28.60 0.62
CA LYS A 46 15.71 -27.40 1.44
C LYS A 46 15.21 -26.24 0.56
N GLY A 47 14.28 -25.44 1.09
CA GLY A 47 13.67 -24.32 0.36
C GLY A 47 12.49 -24.71 -0.51
N THR A 48 12.02 -25.95 -0.45
CA THR A 48 10.77 -26.36 -1.12
C THR A 48 9.58 -25.59 -0.53
N THR A 49 8.79 -24.96 -1.40
CA THR A 49 7.53 -24.31 -1.02
C THR A 49 6.43 -25.35 -0.86
N TYR A 50 5.73 -25.29 0.27
CA TYR A 50 4.61 -26.16 0.58
C TYR A 50 3.30 -25.38 0.56
N TYR A 51 2.24 -26.00 0.02
CA TYR A 51 0.89 -25.46 0.01
C TYR A 51 -0.01 -26.35 0.86
N PHE A 52 -0.86 -25.72 1.66
CA PHE A 52 -1.95 -26.44 2.32
C PHE A 52 -2.99 -26.83 1.28
N TYR A 53 -3.36 -28.10 1.25
CA TYR A 53 -4.34 -28.63 0.30
C TYR A 53 -5.29 -29.58 1.01
N PHE A 54 -6.58 -29.39 0.74
CA PHE A 54 -7.63 -30.33 1.14
C PHE A 54 -8.52 -30.60 -0.08
N ARG A 55 -9.00 -31.83 -0.19
CA ARG A 55 -9.94 -32.24 -1.23
C ARG A 55 -11.14 -32.91 -0.58
N ASN A 56 -12.33 -32.40 -0.87
CA ASN A 56 -13.55 -33.14 -0.62
C ASN A 56 -13.77 -34.13 -1.78
N GLY A 57 -13.59 -35.43 -1.51
CA GLY A 57 -13.66 -36.48 -2.53
C GLY A 57 -15.03 -37.15 -2.68
N GLY A 58 -16.05 -36.70 -1.95
CA GLY A 58 -17.37 -37.33 -1.94
C GLY A 58 -18.25 -36.92 -3.12
N ALA A 59 -19.06 -37.86 -3.64
CA ALA A 59 -20.09 -37.60 -4.65
C ALA A 59 -21.35 -36.87 -4.08
N SER A 60 -21.38 -36.59 -2.78
CA SER A 60 -22.50 -35.98 -2.06
C SER A 60 -22.12 -34.59 -1.51
N SER A 61 -23.00 -33.62 -1.71
CA SER A 61 -22.88 -32.21 -1.36
C SER A 61 -22.99 -31.88 0.14
N ALA A 62 -22.53 -32.78 1.04
CA ALA A 62 -22.83 -32.69 2.48
C ALA A 62 -21.61 -32.85 3.42
N ASN A 63 -20.38 -32.74 2.91
CA ASN A 63 -19.19 -32.74 3.77
C ASN A 63 -18.65 -31.30 3.88
N ASP A 64 -19.07 -30.59 4.91
CA ASP A 64 -18.52 -29.29 5.25
C ASP A 64 -17.28 -29.46 6.13
N ALA A 65 -16.20 -28.73 5.80
CA ALA A 65 -14.98 -28.71 6.59
C ALA A 65 -14.55 -27.26 6.78
N THR A 66 -14.25 -26.89 8.02
CA THR A 66 -13.67 -25.59 8.36
C THR A 66 -12.20 -25.77 8.64
N VAL A 67 -11.36 -24.89 8.08
CA VAL A 67 -9.93 -24.84 8.35
C VAL A 67 -9.65 -23.61 9.21
N ASN A 68 -8.95 -23.80 10.31
CA ASN A 68 -8.50 -22.72 11.17
C ASN A 68 -6.97 -22.64 11.11
N PHE A 69 -6.42 -21.57 10.52
CA PHE A 69 -4.98 -21.29 10.50
C PHE A 69 -4.49 -20.49 11.72
N GLY A 70 -5.38 -20.20 12.66
CA GLY A 70 -5.13 -19.41 13.86
C GLY A 70 -5.93 -18.10 13.93
N ALA A 71 -6.98 -17.97 13.09
CA ALA A 71 -7.91 -16.83 13.14
C ALA A 71 -8.83 -16.89 14.36
N SER A 72 -9.07 -18.09 14.90
CA SER A 72 -9.75 -18.30 16.18
C SER A 72 -8.93 -19.25 17.06
N ALA A 73 -9.25 -19.32 18.35
CA ALA A 73 -8.56 -20.23 19.27
C ALA A 73 -8.66 -21.69 18.77
N PHE A 74 -7.54 -22.41 18.81
CA PHE A 74 -7.54 -23.84 18.50
C PHE A 74 -8.21 -24.64 19.62
N THR A 75 -8.96 -25.68 19.23
CA THR A 75 -9.59 -26.61 20.18
C THR A 75 -8.56 -27.35 21.03
N TYR A 76 -7.40 -27.66 20.45
CA TYR A 76 -6.28 -28.31 21.12
C TYR A 76 -5.07 -27.36 21.15
N SER A 77 -4.27 -27.44 22.22
CA SER A 77 -3.04 -26.66 22.34
C SER A 77 -2.07 -27.00 21.21
N ILE A 78 -1.36 -25.99 20.70
CA ILE A 78 -0.30 -26.18 19.71
C ILE A 78 0.84 -26.99 20.37
N PRO A 79 1.26 -28.12 19.78
CA PRO A 79 2.37 -28.89 20.32
C PRO A 79 3.67 -28.08 20.39
N THR A 80 4.51 -28.37 21.39
CA THR A 80 5.80 -27.70 21.59
C THR A 80 6.67 -27.77 20.32
N GLY A 81 7.28 -26.64 19.96
CA GLY A 81 8.12 -26.53 18.75
C GLY A 81 7.35 -26.14 17.49
N TYR A 82 6.02 -26.02 17.56
CA TYR A 82 5.18 -25.57 16.45
C TYR A 82 4.51 -24.23 16.76
N SER A 83 4.17 -23.51 15.69
CA SER A 83 3.42 -22.26 15.73
C SER A 83 2.23 -22.33 14.78
N LYS A 84 1.21 -21.49 15.01
CA LYS A 84 0.12 -21.31 14.04
C LYS A 84 0.68 -20.86 12.68
N LEU A 85 0.03 -21.20 11.57
CA LEU A 85 0.42 -20.67 10.27
C LEU A 85 -0.12 -19.23 10.14
N ALA A 86 0.64 -18.27 10.65
CA ALA A 86 0.27 -16.86 10.69
C ALA A 86 1.46 -15.99 10.34
N GLN A 87 1.18 -14.86 9.70
CA GLN A 87 2.17 -13.84 9.35
C GLN A 87 2.91 -13.31 10.58
N ASP A 88 2.25 -13.23 11.74
CA ASP A 88 2.83 -12.81 13.03
C ASP A 88 4.08 -13.62 13.44
N ASN A 89 4.27 -14.81 12.87
CA ASN A 89 5.42 -15.67 13.15
C ASN A 89 6.61 -15.45 12.20
N ILE A 90 6.50 -14.53 11.24
CA ILE A 90 7.63 -14.08 10.40
C ILE A 90 8.39 -13.01 11.16
N THR A 91 9.70 -13.17 11.30
CA THR A 91 10.51 -12.16 12.00
C THR A 91 10.77 -10.95 11.11
N ALA A 92 10.97 -9.78 11.72
CA ALA A 92 11.33 -8.55 11.02
C ALA A 92 12.66 -8.62 10.24
N SER A 93 13.53 -9.59 10.57
CA SER A 93 14.76 -9.83 9.81
C SER A 93 14.55 -10.67 8.56
N ASP A 94 13.44 -11.41 8.47
CA ASP A 94 13.13 -12.27 7.33
C ASP A 94 12.34 -11.54 6.25
N GLN A 95 11.65 -10.44 6.61
CA GLN A 95 10.96 -9.58 5.67
C GLN A 95 10.82 -8.16 6.22
N PHE A 96 10.80 -7.18 5.31
CA PHE A 96 10.52 -5.78 5.63
C PHE A 96 9.17 -5.63 6.36
N ILE A 97 9.05 -4.59 7.18
CA ILE A 97 7.84 -4.29 7.95
C ILE A 97 7.05 -3.18 7.25
N SER A 98 5.72 -3.27 7.28
CA SER A 98 4.87 -2.22 6.70
C SER A 98 5.12 -0.87 7.40
N ALA A 99 5.43 0.15 6.60
CA ALA A 99 5.63 1.52 7.04
C ALA A 99 4.38 2.38 6.77
N LEU A 100 3.74 2.19 5.62
CA LEU A 100 2.45 2.78 5.24
C LEU A 100 1.55 1.66 4.71
N SER A 101 0.32 1.62 5.20
CA SER A 101 -0.73 0.68 4.81
C SER A 101 -1.95 1.47 4.35
N TRP A 102 -2.39 1.22 3.12
CA TRP A 102 -3.57 1.85 2.54
C TRP A 102 -4.59 0.77 2.20
N ILE A 103 -5.69 0.71 2.97
CA ILE A 103 -6.73 -0.32 2.86
C ILE A 103 -7.97 0.28 2.20
N LYS A 104 -8.64 -0.49 1.35
CA LYS A 104 -9.94 -0.14 0.80
C LYS A 104 -10.85 -1.35 0.69
N ASN A 105 -12.08 -1.20 1.17
CA ASN A 105 -13.17 -2.10 0.83
C ASN A 105 -13.57 -1.92 -0.64
N ARG A 106 -13.62 -3.02 -1.39
CA ARG A 106 -13.91 -3.05 -2.83
C ARG A 106 -15.38 -3.27 -3.14
N ASP A 107 -16.18 -3.70 -2.17
CA ASP A 107 -17.56 -4.15 -2.38
C ASP A 107 -18.62 -3.19 -1.79
N ALA A 108 -18.20 -2.18 -1.01
CA ALA A 108 -19.10 -1.24 -0.32
C ALA A 108 -18.67 0.23 -0.45
N THR A 109 -19.58 1.13 -0.03
CA THR A 109 -19.35 2.59 -0.01
C THR A 109 -18.66 3.02 1.27
N ASP A 110 -17.41 2.60 1.39
CA ASP A 110 -16.59 2.68 2.59
C ASP A 110 -15.35 3.55 2.35
N ASN A 111 -14.77 4.06 3.42
CA ASN A 111 -13.61 4.94 3.37
C ASN A 111 -12.34 4.19 2.97
N TYR A 112 -11.36 4.93 2.48
CA TYR A 112 -9.98 4.46 2.46
C TYR A 112 -9.38 4.60 3.85
N MET A 113 -8.73 3.55 4.36
CA MET A 113 -8.11 3.56 5.68
C MET A 113 -6.59 3.62 5.55
N LEU A 114 -5.98 4.72 6.01
CA LEU A 114 -4.54 4.95 5.93
C LEU A 114 -3.89 4.88 7.31
N PHE A 115 -2.97 3.95 7.46
CA PHE A 115 -2.17 3.76 8.66
C PHE A 115 -0.69 3.87 8.34
N ASP A 116 0.10 4.42 9.25
CA ASP A 116 1.54 4.34 9.16
C ASP A 116 2.18 4.09 10.52
N ARG A 117 3.40 3.55 10.46
CA ARG A 117 4.13 3.13 11.65
C ARG A 117 4.64 4.32 12.49
N VAL A 118 4.68 5.53 11.93
CA VAL A 118 5.10 6.74 12.65
C VAL A 118 4.00 7.22 13.59
N ARG A 119 2.74 7.21 13.13
CA ARG A 119 1.55 7.49 13.95
C ARG A 119 1.21 6.34 14.89
N GLY A 120 1.44 5.10 14.44
CA GLY A 120 1.16 3.89 15.19
C GLY A 120 -0.18 3.25 14.82
N VAL A 121 -0.47 2.13 15.48
CA VAL A 121 -1.70 1.33 15.26
C VAL A 121 -2.94 2.09 15.73
N THR A 122 -4.13 1.69 15.28
CA THR A 122 -5.44 2.32 15.60
C THR A 122 -5.63 3.76 15.12
N LYS A 123 -4.58 4.41 14.60
CA LYS A 123 -4.62 5.81 14.12
C LYS A 123 -5.04 5.85 12.65
N ASP A 124 -6.34 5.93 12.40
CA ASP A 124 -6.85 6.02 11.03
C ASP A 124 -6.87 7.47 10.53
N LEU A 125 -6.73 7.56 9.21
CA LEU A 125 -6.94 8.75 8.40
C LEU A 125 -7.60 8.28 7.11
N HIS A 126 -8.46 9.11 6.53
CA HIS A 126 -9.16 8.77 5.28
C HIS A 126 -8.74 9.69 4.14
N SER A 127 -8.27 9.12 3.03
CA SER A 127 -7.78 9.92 1.87
C SER A 127 -8.90 10.68 1.16
N ASN A 128 -10.15 10.23 1.33
CA ASN A 128 -11.35 10.80 0.74
C ASN A 128 -12.09 11.77 1.70
N ASP A 129 -11.44 12.19 2.79
CA ASP A 129 -12.04 13.07 3.79
C ASP A 129 -11.04 14.08 4.37
N THR A 130 -11.57 15.20 4.84
CA THR A 130 -10.86 16.25 5.57
C THR A 130 -10.70 15.93 7.05
N THR A 131 -11.47 14.98 7.60
CA THR A 131 -11.45 14.63 9.02
C THR A 131 -10.04 14.40 9.56
N VAL A 132 -9.83 14.82 10.80
CA VAL A 132 -8.55 14.65 11.51
C VAL A 132 -8.38 13.20 11.95
N GLU A 133 -7.19 12.83 12.42
CA GLU A 133 -6.87 11.47 12.85
C GLU A 133 -7.82 11.03 13.98
N VAL A 134 -8.33 9.80 13.87
CA VAL A 134 -9.14 9.18 14.92
C VAL A 134 -8.42 7.95 15.47
N THR A 135 -8.72 7.64 16.73
CA THR A 135 -8.26 6.39 17.37
C THR A 135 -9.41 5.40 17.33
N ASN A 136 -9.34 4.43 16.42
CA ASN A 136 -10.28 3.34 16.34
C ASN A 136 -9.59 2.04 16.73
N GLU A 137 -9.89 1.55 17.93
CA GLU A 137 -9.29 0.33 18.45
C GLU A 137 -9.63 -0.89 17.61
N ASN A 138 -10.72 -0.89 16.83
CA ASN A 138 -11.18 -2.03 16.05
C ASN A 138 -10.56 -2.14 14.65
N THR A 139 -9.70 -1.19 14.24
CA THR A 139 -9.03 -1.19 12.93
C THR A 139 -7.66 -1.89 13.00
N LEU A 140 -6.57 -1.24 12.59
CA LEU A 140 -5.22 -1.81 12.55
C LEU A 140 -4.72 -2.18 13.95
N LYS A 141 -4.27 -3.43 14.13
CA LYS A 141 -3.80 -3.98 15.41
C LYS A 141 -2.27 -4.05 15.51
N SER A 142 -1.58 -4.34 14.43
CA SER A 142 -0.12 -4.39 14.40
C SER A 142 0.44 -4.22 12.99
N PHE A 143 1.64 -3.61 12.90
CA PHE A 143 2.47 -3.64 11.70
C PHE A 143 3.36 -4.88 11.78
N LEU A 144 3.35 -5.70 10.73
CA LEU A 144 4.04 -6.99 10.70
C LEU A 144 5.08 -7.03 9.58
N ALA A 145 5.99 -7.99 9.69
CA ALA A 145 6.84 -8.38 8.58
C ALA A 145 5.94 -8.92 7.44
N GLY A 146 6.03 -8.33 6.26
CA GLY A 146 5.24 -8.72 5.09
C GLY A 146 3.76 -8.27 5.08
N GLY A 147 3.30 -7.45 6.02
CA GLY A 147 1.91 -6.99 6.03
C GLY A 147 1.47 -6.35 7.34
N VAL A 148 0.22 -6.57 7.71
CA VAL A 148 -0.41 -6.01 8.91
C VAL A 148 -1.44 -6.94 9.49
N GLN A 149 -1.71 -6.79 10.79
CA GLN A 149 -2.87 -7.37 11.44
C GLN A 149 -3.99 -6.33 11.52
N ILE A 150 -5.18 -6.73 11.10
CA ILE A 150 -6.41 -5.93 11.17
C ILE A 150 -7.37 -6.48 12.23
N GLY A 151 -8.27 -5.62 12.71
CA GLY A 151 -9.34 -5.97 13.64
C GLY A 151 -10.64 -6.34 12.93
N GLU A 152 -11.77 -5.96 13.50
CA GLU A 152 -13.12 -6.35 13.08
C GLU A 152 -13.98 -5.13 12.69
N ASP A 153 -13.38 -3.95 12.57
CA ASP A 153 -14.08 -2.77 12.08
C ASP A 153 -14.53 -2.96 10.63
N VAL A 154 -15.73 -2.47 10.31
CA VAL A 154 -16.35 -2.68 9.00
C VAL A 154 -15.56 -2.04 7.85
N GLU A 155 -14.79 -0.99 8.12
CA GLU A 155 -13.98 -0.30 7.12
C GLU A 155 -12.72 -1.10 6.73
N VAL A 156 -12.35 -2.12 7.51
CA VAL A 156 -11.15 -2.95 7.23
C VAL A 156 -11.42 -4.45 7.15
N ASN A 157 -12.51 -4.95 7.74
CA ASN A 157 -12.78 -6.38 7.84
C ASN A 157 -14.27 -6.69 8.10
N THR A 158 -15.06 -6.74 7.02
CA THR A 158 -16.44 -7.23 7.04
C THR A 158 -16.53 -8.61 6.37
N ALA A 159 -17.28 -9.51 7.00
CA ALA A 159 -17.49 -10.86 6.48
C ALA A 159 -18.17 -10.83 5.10
N SER A 160 -17.63 -11.60 4.15
CA SER A 160 -18.12 -11.71 2.77
C SER A 160 -17.88 -10.48 1.89
N GLU A 161 -17.06 -9.53 2.33
CA GLU A 161 -16.61 -8.39 1.54
C GLU A 161 -15.13 -8.53 1.17
N SER A 162 -14.78 -7.96 0.03
CA SER A 162 -13.44 -8.05 -0.53
C SER A 162 -12.68 -6.76 -0.28
N TYR A 163 -11.45 -6.89 0.22
CA TYR A 163 -10.57 -5.74 0.48
C TYR A 163 -9.35 -5.79 -0.43
N VAL A 164 -8.67 -4.66 -0.51
CA VAL A 164 -7.30 -4.55 -1.03
C VAL A 164 -6.47 -3.76 -0.04
N LEU A 165 -5.21 -4.14 0.06
CA LEU A 165 -4.22 -3.48 0.91
C LEU A 165 -2.95 -3.26 0.09
N TRP A 166 -2.53 -2.00 -0.02
CA TRP A 166 -1.22 -1.63 -0.53
C TRP A 166 -0.32 -1.29 0.64
N ASN A 167 0.81 -2.01 0.76
CA ASN A 167 1.80 -1.76 1.79
C ASN A 167 3.09 -1.23 1.16
N TRP A 168 3.60 -0.14 1.72
CA TRP A 168 4.97 0.29 1.53
C TRP A 168 5.81 -0.28 2.65
N MET A 169 6.68 -1.23 2.30
CA MET A 169 7.47 -1.99 3.25
C MET A 169 8.86 -1.35 3.39
N MET A 170 9.35 -1.21 4.62
CA MET A 170 10.69 -0.67 4.90
C MET A 170 11.52 -1.65 5.72
N GLU A 171 12.83 -1.64 5.49
CA GLU A 171 13.80 -2.41 6.27
C GLU A 171 13.89 -1.92 7.71
N ALA A 172 13.83 -0.60 7.93
CA ALA A 172 13.78 -0.02 9.26
C ALA A 172 12.62 -0.63 10.06
N THR A 173 12.83 -0.92 11.34
CA THR A 173 11.84 -1.64 12.18
C THR A 173 11.09 -0.74 13.17
N GLY A 174 11.61 0.45 13.48
CA GLY A 174 11.03 1.40 14.43
C GLY A 174 10.09 2.44 13.80
N SER A 175 9.49 3.30 14.64
CA SER A 175 8.57 4.38 14.23
C SER A 175 9.25 5.67 13.77
N GLY A 176 10.56 5.64 13.51
CA GLY A 176 11.36 6.82 13.17
C GLY A 176 11.91 7.58 14.39
N SER A 177 12.67 8.64 14.12
CA SER A 177 13.24 9.57 15.10
C SER A 177 13.14 11.01 14.60
N SER A 178 13.29 12.00 15.47
CA SER A 178 13.27 13.41 15.06
C SER A 178 14.34 13.73 14.01
N ASN A 179 14.00 14.64 13.09
CA ASN A 179 14.90 15.25 12.13
C ASN A 179 14.95 16.76 12.39
N GLU A 180 16.16 17.34 12.39
CA GLU A 180 16.44 18.74 12.72
C GLU A 180 17.00 19.54 11.53
N ASP A 181 16.86 19.03 10.31
CA ASP A 181 17.34 19.69 9.08
C ASP A 181 16.48 20.91 8.71
N GLY A 182 15.19 20.88 9.08
CA GLY A 182 14.23 21.95 8.85
C GLY A 182 14.16 22.96 10.00
N SER A 183 13.53 24.12 9.76
CA SER A 183 13.27 25.10 10.83
C SER A 183 12.20 24.63 11.83
N ILE A 184 11.38 23.66 11.44
CA ILE A 184 10.54 22.88 12.35
C ILE A 184 11.17 21.49 12.48
N ASN A 185 11.59 21.14 13.69
CA ASN A 185 12.01 19.78 13.98
C ASN A 185 10.82 18.84 13.84
N THR A 186 11.01 17.73 13.13
CA THR A 186 10.00 16.68 13.12
C THR A 186 9.99 15.97 14.47
N THR A 187 8.80 15.58 14.93
CA THR A 187 8.65 14.73 16.12
C THR A 187 9.18 13.33 15.83
N SER A 188 8.90 12.82 14.63
CA SER A 188 9.45 11.57 14.14
C SER A 188 9.47 11.55 12.62
N THR A 189 10.55 11.04 12.05
CA THR A 189 10.79 10.79 10.64
C THR A 189 11.25 9.34 10.48
N LEU A 190 10.47 8.56 9.75
CA LEU A 190 10.83 7.23 9.28
C LEU A 190 11.18 7.33 7.79
N VAL A 191 12.34 6.84 7.38
CA VAL A 191 12.83 7.01 6.02
C VAL A 191 13.45 5.72 5.48
N ASP A 192 13.20 5.46 4.20
CA ASP A 192 13.89 4.46 3.40
C ASP A 192 14.29 5.11 2.06
N THR A 193 15.58 5.40 1.94
CA THR A 193 16.15 6.06 0.75
C THR A 193 16.24 5.12 -0.46
N THR A 194 16.19 3.80 -0.25
CA THR A 194 16.18 2.81 -1.35
C THR A 194 14.79 2.73 -1.95
N LEU A 195 13.76 2.72 -1.11
CA LEU A 195 12.37 2.78 -1.56
C LEU A 195 12.03 4.17 -2.13
N GLY A 196 12.64 5.23 -1.59
CA GLY A 196 12.33 6.61 -1.94
C GLY A 196 11.11 7.15 -1.17
N LEU A 197 10.90 6.70 0.07
CA LEU A 197 9.77 7.12 0.91
C LEU A 197 10.27 7.61 2.28
N SER A 198 9.76 8.76 2.71
CA SER A 198 9.84 9.21 4.10
C SER A 198 8.47 9.58 4.65
N ILE A 199 8.22 9.24 5.92
CA ILE A 199 7.02 9.59 6.67
C ILE A 199 7.46 10.43 7.87
N SER A 200 7.04 11.69 7.91
CA SER A 200 7.43 12.65 8.93
C SER A 200 6.21 13.19 9.66
N THR A 201 6.36 13.46 10.95
CA THR A 201 5.32 14.09 11.78
C THR A 201 5.87 15.38 12.40
N TYR A 202 5.07 16.44 12.42
CA TYR A 202 5.50 17.73 12.96
C TYR A 202 4.31 18.53 13.53
N THR A 203 4.65 19.60 14.26
CA THR A 203 3.68 20.58 14.79
C THR A 203 3.88 21.89 14.04
N GLY A 204 2.81 22.41 13.45
CA GLY A 204 2.85 23.64 12.67
C GLY A 204 3.05 24.88 13.54
N THR A 205 3.65 25.91 12.95
CA THR A 205 3.99 27.17 13.62
C THR A 205 3.07 28.32 13.24
N GLY A 206 2.36 28.24 12.11
CA GLY A 206 1.57 29.33 11.54
C GLY A 206 2.42 30.39 10.86
N SER A 207 3.64 30.04 10.44
CA SER A 207 4.57 30.94 9.75
C SER A 207 5.48 30.14 8.82
N ALA A 208 5.91 30.74 7.72
CA ALA A 208 6.76 30.07 6.72
C ALA A 208 7.93 29.32 7.38
N ALA A 209 8.09 28.06 7.00
CA ALA A 209 9.00 27.12 7.64
C ALA A 209 9.46 26.03 6.68
N THR A 210 10.49 25.28 7.08
CA THR A 210 10.96 24.08 6.40
C THR A 210 10.85 22.85 7.30
N ILE A 211 10.57 21.70 6.68
CA ILE A 211 10.43 20.41 7.35
C ILE A 211 11.45 19.44 6.73
N GLY A 212 12.23 18.77 7.58
CA GLY A 212 13.19 17.74 7.16
C GLY A 212 12.51 16.43 6.77
N HIS A 213 12.95 15.82 5.66
CA HIS A 213 12.41 14.54 5.17
C HIS A 213 13.46 13.42 5.10
N GLY A 214 14.76 13.73 5.15
CA GLY A 214 15.83 12.73 5.29
C GLY A 214 16.09 11.83 4.07
N LEU A 215 15.50 12.11 2.91
CA LEU A 215 15.64 11.26 1.71
C LEU A 215 17.02 11.37 1.05
N GLY A 216 17.73 12.49 1.26
CA GLY A 216 19.02 12.76 0.59
C GLY A 216 18.90 13.06 -0.91
N VAL A 217 17.69 13.02 -1.46
CA VAL A 217 17.31 13.39 -2.82
C VAL A 217 16.02 14.21 -2.78
N VAL A 218 15.76 14.99 -3.81
CA VAL A 218 14.57 15.85 -3.86
C VAL A 218 13.31 14.98 -4.03
N PRO A 219 12.32 15.05 -3.12
CA PRO A 219 11.03 14.39 -3.34
C PRO A 219 10.28 15.07 -4.49
N GLU A 220 9.67 14.27 -5.36
CA GLU A 220 8.88 14.77 -6.49
C GLU A 220 7.37 14.70 -6.24
N MET A 221 6.96 14.06 -5.14
CA MET A 221 5.60 14.13 -4.62
C MET A 221 5.63 14.25 -3.09
N ILE A 222 4.89 15.20 -2.53
CA ILE A 222 4.76 15.39 -1.08
C ILE A 222 3.28 15.46 -0.76
N ILE A 223 2.83 14.67 0.20
CA ILE A 223 1.44 14.64 0.68
C ILE A 223 1.45 15.05 2.15
N VAL A 224 0.71 16.11 2.51
CA VAL A 224 0.58 16.58 3.89
C VAL A 224 -0.86 16.51 4.36
N LYS A 225 -1.05 15.97 5.57
CA LYS A 225 -2.37 15.91 6.22
C LYS A 225 -2.31 16.43 7.64
N LYS A 226 -3.23 17.35 7.95
CA LYS A 226 -3.54 17.74 9.34
C LYS A 226 -4.15 16.56 10.10
N ARG A 227 -3.60 16.28 11.28
CA ARG A 227 -3.95 15.15 12.16
C ARG A 227 -4.69 15.53 13.43
N ALA A 228 -4.51 16.75 13.94
CA ALA A 228 -5.21 17.19 15.15
C ALA A 228 -5.31 18.72 15.23
N GLY A 229 -6.25 19.19 16.05
CA GLY A 229 -6.48 20.59 16.41
C GLY A 229 -7.97 20.93 16.46
N ASP A 230 -8.31 22.21 16.32
CA ASP A 230 -9.70 22.70 16.43
C ASP A 230 -10.50 22.65 15.11
N SER A 231 -9.87 22.21 14.03
CA SER A 231 -10.39 22.25 12.65
C SER A 231 -9.84 21.09 11.80
N SER A 232 -10.63 20.65 10.82
CA SER A 232 -10.23 19.71 9.77
C SER A 232 -9.62 20.45 8.57
N SER A 233 -8.91 19.72 7.70
CA SER A 233 -8.39 20.28 6.44
C SER A 233 -8.03 19.17 5.46
N SER A 234 -8.10 19.51 4.17
CA SER A 234 -7.78 18.63 3.05
C SER A 234 -6.31 18.19 3.02
N TRP A 235 -6.05 17.12 2.29
CA TRP A 235 -4.73 16.55 2.05
C TRP A 235 -4.01 17.35 0.96
N ALA A 236 -3.07 18.22 1.34
CA ALA A 236 -2.31 19.01 0.39
C ALA A 236 -1.27 18.16 -0.32
N ILE A 237 -1.19 18.28 -1.66
CA ILE A 237 -0.22 17.59 -2.49
C ILE A 237 0.63 18.58 -3.28
N TYR A 238 1.95 18.45 -3.13
CA TYR A 238 2.95 18.95 -4.07
C TYR A 238 3.26 17.84 -5.06
N HIS A 239 3.39 18.20 -6.34
CA HIS A 239 3.82 17.27 -7.37
C HIS A 239 4.73 17.99 -8.36
N LYS A 240 5.92 17.45 -8.67
CA LYS A 240 6.95 18.11 -9.50
C LYS A 240 6.44 18.51 -10.89
N TYR A 241 5.45 17.77 -11.39
CA TYR A 241 4.87 17.95 -12.73
C TYR A 241 3.50 18.64 -12.72
N SER A 242 3.12 19.30 -11.62
CA SER A 242 1.88 20.10 -11.54
C SER A 242 1.93 21.40 -12.35
N ASP A 243 3.13 21.90 -12.61
CA ASP A 243 3.44 23.03 -13.51
C ASP A 243 4.81 22.79 -14.14
N ALA A 244 5.01 23.29 -15.36
CA ALA A 244 6.25 23.08 -16.11
C ALA A 244 7.45 23.87 -15.54
N SER A 245 7.20 24.96 -14.81
CA SER A 245 8.22 25.93 -14.41
C SER A 245 8.27 26.20 -12.91
N ALA A 246 7.12 26.25 -12.24
CA ALA A 246 6.99 26.60 -10.83
C ALA A 246 5.96 25.68 -10.13
N PRO A 247 6.23 24.36 -10.03
CA PRO A 247 5.33 23.43 -9.34
C PRO A 247 5.13 23.76 -7.85
N GLU A 248 6.05 24.50 -7.23
CA GLU A 248 5.97 24.97 -5.85
C GLU A 248 4.89 26.04 -5.60
N ASP A 249 4.49 26.77 -6.64
CA ASP A 249 3.35 27.70 -6.56
C ASP A 249 2.02 26.94 -6.53
N LYS A 250 2.05 25.66 -6.91
CA LYS A 250 0.87 24.85 -7.17
C LYS A 250 0.59 23.82 -6.10
N TYR A 251 -0.67 23.45 -5.98
CA TYR A 251 -1.11 22.35 -5.14
C TYR A 251 -2.28 21.59 -5.73
N LEU A 252 -2.45 20.36 -5.25
CA LEU A 252 -3.61 19.52 -5.44
C LEU A 252 -4.17 19.13 -4.07
N LEU A 253 -5.41 18.65 -4.04
CA LEU A 253 -6.05 18.12 -2.83
C LEU A 253 -6.49 16.68 -3.08
N LEU A 254 -5.99 15.73 -2.27
CA LEU A 254 -6.26 14.30 -2.45
C LEU A 254 -7.74 13.96 -2.27
N ASP A 255 -8.42 14.61 -1.33
CA ASP A 255 -9.82 14.37 -0.96
C ASP A 255 -10.83 15.06 -1.90
N THR A 256 -10.38 15.52 -3.08
CA THR A 256 -11.24 16.23 -4.03
C THR A 256 -10.95 15.82 -5.47
N THR A 257 -11.93 16.12 -6.34
CA THR A 257 -11.77 15.99 -7.80
C THR A 257 -11.09 17.20 -8.44
N GLY A 258 -10.68 18.20 -7.66
CA GLY A 258 -10.19 19.49 -8.14
C GLY A 258 -8.99 19.41 -9.10
N ALA A 259 -8.91 20.38 -10.00
CA ALA A 259 -7.74 20.63 -10.84
C ALA A 259 -6.57 21.17 -9.99
N VAL A 260 -5.39 21.29 -10.60
CA VAL A 260 -4.28 22.02 -9.98
C VAL A 260 -4.71 23.47 -9.69
N ALA A 261 -4.34 23.95 -8.51
CA ALA A 261 -4.61 25.31 -8.07
C ALA A 261 -3.31 25.99 -7.60
N ASP A 262 -3.37 27.31 -7.45
CA ASP A 262 -2.26 28.15 -7.01
C ASP A 262 -2.57 28.73 -5.63
N LEU A 263 -1.62 28.59 -4.70
CA LEU A 263 -1.68 29.24 -3.40
C LEU A 263 -0.29 29.34 -2.79
N ALA A 264 0.25 30.56 -2.74
CA ALA A 264 1.58 30.83 -2.23
C ALA A 264 1.86 30.24 -0.83
N GLY A 265 0.87 30.29 0.06
CA GLY A 265 1.00 29.77 1.42
C GLY A 265 1.11 28.25 1.52
N MET A 266 0.82 27.47 0.46
CA MET A 266 0.81 26.02 0.56
C MET A 266 2.22 25.46 0.73
N TRP A 267 3.12 25.81 -0.20
CA TRP A 267 4.53 25.38 -0.22
C TRP A 267 5.51 26.54 -0.13
N ASN A 268 5.02 27.75 0.19
CA ASN A 268 5.82 28.97 0.31
C ASN A 268 6.58 29.34 -0.97
N ASP A 269 6.03 29.03 -2.15
CA ASP A 269 6.65 29.24 -3.47
C ASP A 269 8.14 28.87 -3.50
N THR A 270 8.50 27.79 -2.81
CA THR A 270 9.87 27.34 -2.64
C THR A 270 9.97 25.86 -2.93
N ALA A 271 10.63 25.50 -4.03
CA ALA A 271 10.85 24.12 -4.41
C ALA A 271 11.53 23.30 -3.29
N PRO A 272 11.16 22.02 -3.10
CA PRO A 272 11.83 21.14 -2.16
C PRO A 272 13.30 20.92 -2.55
N THR A 273 14.11 20.60 -1.56
CA THR A 273 15.53 20.28 -1.70
C THR A 273 15.77 18.81 -1.37
N SER A 274 17.03 18.38 -1.32
CA SER A 274 17.39 17.02 -0.93
C SER A 274 17.24 16.72 0.57
N SER A 275 17.04 17.74 1.40
CA SER A 275 16.93 17.60 2.87
C SER A 275 15.62 18.12 3.43
N VAL A 276 15.06 19.19 2.86
CA VAL A 276 13.85 19.85 3.35
C VAL A 276 12.85 20.19 2.25
N PHE A 277 11.56 20.25 2.62
CA PHE A 277 10.52 20.94 1.85
C PHE A 277 9.98 22.15 2.63
N SER A 278 9.39 23.10 1.91
CA SER A 278 8.90 24.36 2.47
C SER A 278 7.38 24.36 2.59
N VAL A 279 6.89 25.08 3.60
CA VAL A 279 5.46 25.33 3.85
C VAL A 279 5.25 26.77 4.26
N GLY A 280 4.12 27.37 3.90
CA GLY A 280 3.73 28.71 4.36
C GLY A 280 3.00 28.63 5.70
N ASP A 281 1.80 29.19 5.80
CA ASP A 281 1.00 29.29 7.02
C ASP A 281 -0.41 28.68 6.90
N THR A 282 -0.65 27.91 5.84
CA THR A 282 -1.99 27.39 5.56
C THR A 282 -2.48 26.39 6.59
N GLN A 283 -3.81 26.24 6.67
CA GLN A 283 -4.43 25.22 7.49
C GLN A 283 -4.05 23.79 7.07
N SER A 284 -3.81 23.57 5.77
CA SER A 284 -3.51 22.26 5.23
C SER A 284 -2.09 21.80 5.51
N THR A 285 -1.13 22.72 5.68
CA THR A 285 0.29 22.36 5.82
C THR A 285 0.99 22.86 7.08
N ASN A 286 0.58 23.97 7.70
CA ASN A 286 1.40 24.56 8.78
C ASN A 286 0.66 25.51 9.74
N GLN A 287 -0.57 25.20 10.13
CA GLN A 287 -1.28 26.00 11.12
C GLN A 287 -0.61 25.92 12.48
N SER A 288 -0.58 27.05 13.18
CA SER A 288 0.04 27.15 14.51
C SER A 288 -0.57 26.16 15.50
N SER A 289 0.29 25.44 16.23
CA SER A 289 -0.08 24.48 17.29
C SER A 289 -0.88 23.26 16.82
N HIS A 290 -1.04 23.05 15.51
CA HIS A 290 -1.70 21.88 14.93
C HIS A 290 -0.68 20.83 14.52
N THR A 291 -1.05 19.55 14.50
CA THR A 291 -0.12 18.47 14.13
C THR A 291 -0.39 17.93 12.73
N TYR A 292 0.67 17.50 12.06
CA TYR A 292 0.66 17.08 10.66
C TYR A 292 1.47 15.81 10.44
N VAL A 293 1.09 15.03 9.43
CA VAL A 293 1.93 13.99 8.82
C VAL A 293 2.24 14.37 7.40
N ALA A 294 3.49 14.16 6.99
CA ALA A 294 3.97 14.33 5.63
C ALA A 294 4.52 13.01 5.08
N TYR A 295 4.07 12.62 3.90
CA TYR A 295 4.62 11.52 3.11
C TYR A 295 5.37 12.11 1.94
N CYS A 296 6.69 11.92 1.87
CA CYS A 296 7.50 12.38 0.75
C CYS A 296 7.93 11.17 -0.07
N PHE A 297 7.66 11.23 -1.38
CA PHE A 297 8.06 10.23 -2.35
C PHE A 297 9.07 10.84 -3.31
N ALA A 298 10.23 10.18 -3.45
CA ALA A 298 11.23 10.49 -4.46
C ALA A 298 11.27 9.38 -5.51
N PRO A 299 11.62 9.70 -6.78
CA PRO A 299 11.99 8.67 -7.74
C PRO A 299 13.07 7.76 -7.14
N SER A 300 12.90 6.47 -7.30
CA SER A 300 13.81 5.45 -6.75
C SER A 300 14.04 4.35 -7.77
N GLN A 301 14.66 3.25 -7.36
CA GLN A 301 14.77 2.08 -8.23
C GLN A 301 13.40 1.50 -8.62
N PHE A 302 12.37 1.74 -7.79
CA PHE A 302 11.03 1.14 -7.91
C PHE A 302 9.92 2.17 -8.18
N ILE A 303 10.18 3.45 -7.90
CA ILE A 303 9.20 4.54 -8.03
C ILE A 303 9.53 5.39 -9.26
N SER A 304 8.54 5.57 -10.13
CA SER A 304 8.53 6.55 -11.22
C SER A 304 7.47 7.61 -10.90
N ILE A 305 7.85 8.88 -10.92
CA ILE A 305 6.95 10.03 -10.77
C ILE A 305 7.06 10.84 -12.05
N GLY A 306 5.93 11.24 -12.63
CA GLY A 306 5.94 11.87 -13.94
C GLY A 306 4.61 12.46 -14.36
N ALA A 307 4.57 12.88 -15.63
CA ALA A 307 3.36 13.30 -16.30
C ALA A 307 3.36 12.90 -17.77
N TYR A 308 2.18 12.89 -18.38
CA TYR A 308 2.00 12.73 -19.82
C TYR A 308 0.76 13.50 -20.28
N GLU A 309 0.70 13.77 -21.58
CA GLU A 309 -0.47 14.39 -22.21
C GLU A 309 -1.39 13.31 -22.79
N GLY A 310 -2.60 13.23 -22.26
CA GLY A 310 -3.67 12.39 -22.81
C GLY A 310 -4.20 12.96 -24.12
N ASN A 311 -4.56 12.09 -25.06
CA ASN A 311 -4.98 12.52 -26.41
C ASN A 311 -6.46 12.26 -26.72
N GLY A 312 -7.23 11.73 -25.78
CA GLY A 312 -8.66 11.43 -25.90
C GLY A 312 -9.01 10.35 -26.92
N ASN A 313 -8.03 9.59 -27.43
CA ASN A 313 -8.21 8.56 -28.46
C ASN A 313 -8.04 7.16 -27.90
N ALA A 314 -8.75 6.17 -28.47
CA ALA A 314 -8.61 4.77 -28.08
C ALA A 314 -7.20 4.21 -28.34
N ASP A 315 -6.49 4.70 -29.36
CA ASP A 315 -5.04 4.52 -29.46
C ASP A 315 -4.34 5.66 -28.66
N GLY A 316 -4.43 5.53 -27.35
CA GLY A 316 -4.09 6.61 -26.42
C GLY A 316 -2.59 6.87 -26.27
N ALA A 317 -2.23 7.82 -25.43
CA ALA A 317 -0.83 8.10 -25.16
C ALA A 317 -0.09 6.88 -24.56
N PHE A 318 1.21 6.77 -24.82
CA PHE A 318 2.11 5.88 -24.08
C PHE A 318 2.92 6.72 -23.11
N ALA A 319 2.79 6.42 -21.81
CA ALA A 319 3.55 7.05 -20.75
C ALA A 319 4.74 6.14 -20.38
N PRO A 320 5.99 6.51 -20.72
CA PRO A 320 7.15 5.77 -20.27
C PRO A 320 7.30 5.92 -18.76
N LEU A 321 7.56 4.80 -18.07
CA LEU A 321 7.84 4.78 -16.64
C LEU A 321 9.31 4.52 -16.42
N LEU A 322 10.04 5.55 -15.99
CA LEU A 322 11.47 5.50 -15.77
C LEU A 322 11.76 5.68 -14.28
N ASN A 323 12.61 4.80 -13.76
CA ASN A 323 13.07 4.90 -12.39
C ASN A 323 14.15 6.00 -12.24
N SER A 324 14.69 6.21 -11.04
CA SER A 324 15.70 7.25 -10.78
C SER A 324 17.01 7.14 -11.59
N LEU A 325 17.26 5.99 -12.21
CA LEU A 325 18.42 5.73 -13.07
C LEU A 325 18.08 5.81 -14.58
N GLY A 326 16.85 6.20 -14.92
CA GLY A 326 16.36 6.17 -16.30
C GLY A 326 16.08 4.76 -16.83
N ILE A 327 16.00 3.76 -15.94
CA ILE A 327 15.70 2.38 -16.31
C ILE A 327 14.18 2.20 -16.36
N PRO A 328 13.62 1.61 -17.43
CA PRO A 328 12.19 1.37 -17.50
C PRO A 328 11.68 0.45 -16.40
N LEU A 329 10.45 0.69 -15.94
CA LEU A 329 9.77 -0.17 -14.98
C LEU A 329 8.74 -1.06 -15.66
N GLN A 330 8.58 -2.29 -15.16
CA GLN A 330 7.33 -3.04 -15.29
C GLN A 330 6.41 -2.58 -14.15
N PRO A 331 5.37 -1.78 -14.44
CA PRO A 331 4.46 -1.29 -13.40
C PRO A 331 3.65 -2.44 -12.80
N VAL A 332 3.39 -2.31 -11.50
CA VAL A 332 2.48 -3.18 -10.74
C VAL A 332 1.39 -2.37 -10.04
N TRP A 333 1.60 -1.08 -9.82
CA TRP A 333 0.65 -0.14 -9.22
C TRP A 333 0.87 1.26 -9.78
N ALA A 334 -0.19 2.04 -9.99
CA ALA A 334 -0.08 3.46 -10.32
C ALA A 334 -1.27 4.26 -9.77
N LEU A 335 -0.99 5.51 -9.41
CA LEU A 335 -1.96 6.54 -9.05
C LEU A 335 -1.86 7.68 -10.07
N PHE A 336 -3.01 8.07 -10.62
CA PHE A 336 -3.13 9.10 -11.64
C PHE A 336 -4.03 10.24 -11.18
N LYS A 337 -3.74 11.45 -11.69
CA LYS A 337 -4.63 12.59 -11.57
C LYS A 337 -4.60 13.43 -12.84
N ASN A 338 -5.78 13.70 -13.39
CA ASN A 338 -5.98 14.77 -14.35
C ASN A 338 -5.88 16.11 -13.63
N ILE A 339 -4.92 16.95 -14.02
CA ILE A 339 -4.65 18.22 -13.33
C ILE A 339 -5.25 19.43 -14.02
N ASP A 340 -5.71 19.30 -15.28
CA ASP A 340 -6.26 20.42 -16.06
C ASP A 340 -7.77 20.60 -15.85
N ASN A 341 -8.44 19.63 -15.23
CA ASN A 341 -9.89 19.68 -14.99
C ASN A 341 -10.29 19.21 -13.59
N GLY A 342 -11.26 19.90 -13.01
CA GLY A 342 -11.78 19.70 -11.65
C GLY A 342 -13.24 19.23 -11.59
N THR A 343 -13.73 18.56 -12.62
CA THR A 343 -15.13 18.06 -12.67
C THR A 343 -15.29 16.72 -11.97
N SER A 344 -16.52 16.30 -11.67
CA SER A 344 -16.80 15.01 -11.01
C SER A 344 -16.26 13.78 -11.75
N GLY A 345 -15.98 13.88 -13.05
CA GLY A 345 -15.30 12.85 -13.85
C GLY A 345 -13.77 12.92 -13.82
N SER A 346 -13.18 13.72 -12.92
CA SER A 346 -11.72 13.94 -12.80
C SER A 346 -11.18 13.43 -11.46
N ALA A 347 -11.84 12.42 -10.88
CA ALA A 347 -11.40 11.74 -9.67
C ALA A 347 -9.98 11.19 -9.81
N TRP A 348 -9.34 10.89 -8.68
CA TRP A 348 -8.07 10.17 -8.71
C TRP A 348 -8.32 8.73 -9.23
N SER A 349 -7.37 8.16 -9.98
CA SER A 349 -7.46 6.77 -10.45
C SER A 349 -6.30 5.95 -9.88
N GLN A 350 -6.63 4.84 -9.22
CA GLN A 350 -5.67 3.90 -8.66
C GLN A 350 -5.87 2.50 -9.22
N GLU A 351 -4.83 1.99 -9.88
CA GLU A 351 -4.85 0.74 -10.63
C GLU A 351 -3.65 -0.14 -10.26
N ASP A 352 -3.85 -1.46 -10.24
CA ASP A 352 -2.77 -2.41 -9.97
C ASP A 352 -2.99 -3.79 -10.58
N THR A 353 -1.89 -4.51 -10.76
CA THR A 353 -1.87 -5.82 -11.43
C THR A 353 -2.30 -6.97 -10.54
N SER A 354 -2.49 -6.74 -9.23
CA SER A 354 -2.96 -7.79 -8.33
C SER A 354 -4.47 -8.02 -8.50
N ARG A 355 -5.21 -6.93 -8.77
CA ARG A 355 -6.65 -6.95 -9.04
C ARG A 355 -6.94 -7.14 -10.53
N SER A 356 -6.21 -6.43 -11.38
CA SER A 356 -6.28 -6.56 -12.84
C SER A 356 -5.11 -7.43 -13.34
N SER A 357 -5.26 -8.74 -13.25
CA SER A 357 -4.15 -9.67 -13.57
C SER A 357 -3.77 -9.71 -15.06
N THR A 358 -4.57 -9.15 -15.95
CA THR A 358 -4.33 -9.08 -17.41
C THR A 358 -4.68 -7.72 -17.99
N ASN A 359 -3.98 -7.35 -19.05
CA ASN A 359 -4.37 -6.24 -19.90
C ASN A 359 -5.60 -6.64 -20.76
N VAL A 360 -6.51 -5.73 -21.09
CA VAL A 360 -6.58 -4.33 -20.62
C VAL A 360 -7.00 -4.31 -19.15
N MET A 361 -6.36 -3.47 -18.34
CA MET A 361 -6.69 -3.31 -16.92
C MET A 361 -8.11 -2.74 -16.79
N ASP A 362 -8.97 -3.35 -15.99
CA ASP A 362 -10.39 -2.95 -15.88
C ASP A 362 -10.78 -2.46 -14.48
N LYS A 363 -10.05 -2.85 -13.42
CA LYS A 363 -10.34 -2.47 -12.03
C LYS A 363 -9.76 -1.11 -11.64
N VAL A 364 -10.63 -0.21 -11.21
CA VAL A 364 -10.27 1.15 -10.77
C VAL A 364 -10.81 1.44 -9.38
N LEU A 365 -10.00 2.11 -8.58
CA LEU A 365 -10.35 2.63 -7.27
C LEU A 365 -9.96 4.10 -7.19
N SER A 366 -10.81 4.94 -6.59
CA SER A 366 -10.60 6.39 -6.51
C SER A 366 -10.38 6.84 -5.06
N PRO A 367 -9.13 7.19 -4.65
CA PRO A 367 -8.81 7.52 -3.25
C PRO A 367 -9.47 8.78 -2.70
N ASP A 368 -10.08 9.60 -3.56
CA ASP A 368 -10.86 10.79 -3.23
C ASP A 368 -12.35 10.51 -3.04
N GLN A 369 -12.78 9.25 -3.14
CA GLN A 369 -14.18 8.84 -3.07
C GLN A 369 -14.35 7.61 -2.17
N THR A 370 -15.60 7.35 -1.74
CA THR A 370 -15.95 6.16 -0.97
C THR A 370 -16.47 5.01 -1.82
N LEU A 371 -16.65 5.22 -3.14
CA LEU A 371 -17.28 4.25 -4.02
C LEU A 371 -16.57 2.87 -3.97
N ALA A 372 -17.38 1.83 -4.21
CA ALA A 372 -16.88 0.48 -4.46
C ALA A 372 -16.03 0.42 -5.75
N GLU A 373 -15.35 -0.70 -5.96
CA GLU A 373 -14.47 -0.91 -7.11
C GLU A 373 -15.21 -0.75 -8.45
N GLY A 374 -14.64 0.07 -9.33
CA GLY A 374 -15.12 0.30 -10.67
C GLY A 374 -14.55 -0.69 -11.70
N ASN A 375 -15.27 -0.85 -12.82
CA ASN A 375 -14.90 -1.69 -13.96
C ASN A 375 -14.71 -0.86 -15.24
N TRP A 376 -13.98 0.24 -15.15
CA TRP A 376 -13.80 1.22 -16.23
C TRP A 376 -12.33 1.60 -16.45
N GLY A 377 -11.41 0.78 -16.00
CA GLY A 377 -10.01 0.87 -16.42
C GLY A 377 -9.93 0.63 -17.93
N ASP A 378 -9.05 1.39 -18.58
CA ASP A 378 -8.85 1.33 -20.02
C ASP A 378 -7.39 1.63 -20.38
N MET A 379 -6.46 0.98 -19.66
CA MET A 379 -5.04 1.06 -19.93
C MET A 379 -4.35 -0.29 -19.81
N ASP A 380 -3.16 -0.39 -20.42
CA ASP A 380 -2.29 -1.54 -20.25
C ASP A 380 -1.10 -1.18 -19.38
N PHE A 381 -0.78 -2.05 -18.43
CA PHE A 381 0.52 -2.07 -17.77
C PHE A 381 1.44 -3.00 -18.58
N VAL A 382 2.37 -2.40 -19.32
CA VAL A 382 3.29 -3.11 -20.22
C VAL A 382 4.73 -2.93 -19.78
N THR A 383 5.62 -3.75 -20.32
CA THR A 383 7.06 -3.57 -20.11
C THR A 383 7.49 -2.15 -20.48
N GLY A 384 7.97 -1.40 -19.49
CA GLY A 384 8.52 -0.05 -19.66
C GLY A 384 7.53 1.10 -19.55
N GLY A 385 6.24 0.84 -19.35
CA GLY A 385 5.29 1.93 -19.13
C GLY A 385 3.82 1.57 -19.13
N ILE A 386 3.00 2.59 -19.35
CA ILE A 386 1.54 2.50 -19.38
C ILE A 386 1.05 2.94 -20.75
N LYS A 387 0.18 2.13 -21.37
CA LYS A 387 -0.46 2.47 -22.64
C LYS A 387 -1.94 2.72 -22.42
N GLN A 388 -2.40 3.93 -22.73
CA GLN A 388 -3.83 4.26 -22.71
C GLN A 388 -4.55 3.56 -23.87
N ARG A 389 -5.70 2.95 -23.61
CA ARG A 389 -6.48 2.10 -24.54
C ARG A 389 -7.90 2.58 -24.81
N GLY A 390 -8.37 3.58 -24.10
CA GLY A 390 -9.69 4.16 -24.33
C GLY A 390 -9.66 5.68 -24.23
N THR A 391 -10.84 6.28 -24.20
CA THR A 391 -11.02 7.73 -24.19
C THR A 391 -11.34 8.24 -22.79
N ASN A 392 -11.01 7.47 -21.74
CA ASN A 392 -11.31 7.82 -20.37
C ASN A 392 -10.69 9.17 -20.01
N PHE A 393 -11.54 10.07 -19.55
CA PHE A 393 -11.17 11.43 -19.24
C PHE A 393 -10.13 11.51 -18.10
N VAL A 394 -10.20 10.59 -17.14
CA VAL A 394 -9.35 10.63 -15.94
C VAL A 394 -7.88 10.40 -16.27
N VAL A 395 -7.60 9.56 -17.27
CA VAL A 395 -6.26 9.02 -17.53
C VAL A 395 -5.80 9.22 -18.98
N ASN A 396 -6.63 9.71 -19.88
CA ASN A 396 -6.25 9.90 -21.28
C ASN A 396 -6.84 11.17 -21.91
N ASN A 397 -7.12 12.21 -21.13
CA ASN A 397 -7.52 13.53 -21.67
C ASN A 397 -6.81 14.63 -20.87
N ASN A 398 -6.10 15.54 -21.54
CA ASN A 398 -5.30 16.61 -20.92
C ASN A 398 -4.01 16.12 -20.20
N THR A 399 -3.39 17.02 -19.42
CA THR A 399 -2.22 16.71 -18.60
C THR A 399 -2.58 15.78 -17.45
N ILE A 400 -1.93 14.62 -17.42
CA ILE A 400 -2.08 13.62 -16.36
C ILE A 400 -0.75 13.50 -15.61
N ILE A 401 -0.78 13.70 -14.30
CA ILE A 401 0.35 13.36 -13.42
C ILE A 401 0.18 11.94 -12.88
N TYR A 402 1.30 11.31 -12.52
CA TYR A 402 1.28 10.00 -11.90
C TYR A 402 2.40 9.78 -10.89
N MET A 403 2.14 8.87 -9.97
CA MET A 403 3.16 8.08 -9.26
C MET A 403 2.92 6.61 -9.57
N ALA A 404 3.94 5.91 -10.05
CA ALA A 404 3.88 4.49 -10.36
C ALA A 404 4.97 3.71 -9.62
N ILE A 405 4.61 2.49 -9.20
CA ILE A 405 5.51 1.54 -8.56
C ILE A 405 5.66 0.34 -9.49
N GLY A 406 6.89 -0.11 -9.67
CA GLY A 406 7.20 -1.22 -10.57
C GLY A 406 8.52 -1.89 -10.25
N THR A 407 8.74 -3.02 -10.94
CA THR A 407 10.04 -3.70 -10.93
C THR A 407 10.89 -3.18 -12.07
N PRO A 408 12.15 -2.78 -11.85
CA PRO A 408 13.02 -2.37 -12.94
C PRO A 408 13.22 -3.53 -13.91
N ILE A 409 13.20 -3.26 -15.22
CA ILE A 409 13.39 -4.31 -16.23
C ILE A 409 14.84 -4.83 -16.23
N ILE A 410 15.78 -4.01 -15.78
CA ILE A 410 17.20 -4.31 -15.66
C ILE A 410 17.64 -4.09 -14.22
N ASP A 411 18.36 -5.04 -13.64
CA ASP A 411 18.95 -4.89 -12.30
C ASP A 411 20.24 -4.05 -12.31
N THR A 412 20.76 -3.72 -11.14
CA THR A 412 22.00 -2.94 -10.99
C THR A 412 23.25 -3.64 -11.53
N SER A 413 23.16 -4.94 -11.86
CA SER A 413 24.22 -5.74 -12.48
C SER A 413 24.05 -5.84 -14.01
N GLY A 414 23.06 -5.15 -14.60
CA GLY A 414 22.80 -5.15 -16.04
C GLY A 414 22.03 -6.38 -16.55
N ARG A 415 21.44 -7.20 -15.67
CA ARG A 415 20.64 -8.37 -16.07
C ARG A 415 19.19 -7.98 -16.26
N ILE A 416 18.54 -8.56 -17.27
CA ILE A 416 17.09 -8.44 -17.46
C ILE A 416 16.40 -9.27 -16.37
N ILE A 417 15.54 -8.65 -15.56
CA ILE A 417 14.90 -9.28 -14.40
C ILE A 417 13.37 -9.15 -14.37
N ALA A 418 12.79 -8.34 -15.26
CA ALA A 418 11.35 -8.20 -15.41
C ALA A 418 10.96 -7.97 -16.88
N GLY A 419 9.68 -8.18 -17.17
CA GLY A 419 9.09 -7.95 -18.48
C GLY A 419 7.86 -8.81 -18.67
N ARG A 420 6.74 -8.18 -18.97
CA ARG A 420 5.46 -8.78 -19.33
C ARG A 420 5.11 -8.52 -20.79
#